data_AF-S4PGJ5-F1
#
_entry.id   AF-S4PGJ5-F1
#
_cell.length_a   1.000
_cell.length_b   1.000
_cell.length_c   1.000
_cell.angle_alpha   90.00
_cell.angle_beta   90.00
_cell.angle_gamma   90.00
#
_symmetry.space_group_name_H-M   'P 1'
#
loop_
_entity.id
_entity.type
_entity.pdbx_description
1 polymer ?
#
loop_
_entity_poly.entity_id
_entity_poly.type
_entity_poly.pdbx_seq_one_letter_code
_entity_poly.pdbx_strand_id
1 'polypeptide(L)'
;AVWTYTATITLLKLYENNLGLLETPKKKTRIWVAISKSLRDFNIEMSADQVRWKINALTKRYKQCVDIGQPVKFKYFKEMDDIYAKHNLDCDTFVLGDCIDKKKYHQHGSTNNFNPPIQINSESKVMIELRKARFANRIESDRTQSKLYLEKQWLEYLKGQEQERLLQDKLFVQNLKLREEELDLRRQELEIKESVELRKLLIKDREQDELLRIEKEKCEMLEQFLHNKDDNLVPH
;
A
#
# COMPACT_ATOMS: atom_id res chain seq x y z
N ALA A 1 -6.28 -4.00 7.18
CA ALA A 1 -6.53 -5.40 7.58
C ALA A 1 -6.08 -6.33 6.45
N VAL A 2 -5.33 -7.39 6.77
CA VAL A 2 -4.72 -8.29 5.77
C VAL A 2 -5.60 -9.53 5.59
N TRP A 3 -5.96 -9.86 4.35
CA TRP A 3 -6.71 -11.07 4.03
C TRP A 3 -5.78 -12.28 3.95
N THR A 4 -5.73 -13.07 5.02
CA THR A 4 -5.04 -14.36 5.02
C THR A 4 -5.82 -15.41 4.22
N TYR A 5 -5.16 -16.51 3.89
CA TYR A 5 -5.79 -17.64 3.20
C TYR A 5 -6.97 -18.20 4.00
N THR A 6 -6.75 -18.45 5.30
CA THR A 6 -7.78 -18.94 6.23
C THR A 6 -8.96 -17.97 6.34
N ALA A 7 -8.70 -16.66 6.46
CA ALA A 7 -9.76 -15.65 6.49
C ALA A 7 -10.56 -15.59 5.20
N THR A 8 -9.92 -15.78 4.05
CA THR A 8 -10.58 -15.78 2.74
C THR A 8 -11.46 -17.03 2.53
N ILE A 9 -11.00 -18.20 2.99
CA ILE A 9 -11.80 -19.44 2.94
C ILE A 9 -13.01 -19.36 3.88
N THR A 10 -12.81 -18.88 5.11
CA THR A 10 -13.92 -18.69 6.07
C THR A 10 -14.95 -17.69 5.52
N LEU A 11 -14.49 -16.61 4.88
CA LEU A 11 -15.36 -15.67 4.19
C LEU A 11 -16.20 -16.34 3.08
N LEU A 12 -15.59 -17.18 2.24
CA LEU A 12 -16.30 -17.86 1.15
C LEU A 12 -17.36 -18.83 1.67
N LYS A 13 -17.09 -19.56 2.75
CA LYS A 13 -18.07 -20.44 3.41
C LYS A 13 -19.24 -19.65 4.00
N LEU A 14 -18.95 -18.53 4.66
CA LEU A 14 -20.00 -17.64 5.18
C LEU A 14 -20.82 -17.01 4.04
N TYR A 15 -20.19 -16.75 2.89
CA TYR A 15 -20.87 -16.26 1.70
C TYR A 15 -21.80 -17.32 1.10
N GLU A 16 -21.36 -18.58 0.96
CA GLU A 16 -22.19 -19.72 0.55
C GLU A 16 -23.45 -19.86 1.42
N ASN A 17 -23.29 -19.82 2.75
CA ASN A 17 -24.41 -19.97 3.67
C ASN A 17 -25.44 -18.83 3.59
N ASN A 18 -25.04 -17.65 3.11
CA ASN A 18 -25.90 -16.48 2.99
C ASN A 18 -26.37 -16.19 1.56
N LEU A 19 -25.95 -17.00 0.57
CA LEU A 19 -26.28 -16.82 -0.86
C LEU A 19 -27.77 -17.02 -1.17
N GLY A 20 -28.48 -17.84 -0.40
CA GLY A 20 -29.94 -18.01 -0.56
C GLY A 20 -30.77 -16.78 -0.20
N LEU A 21 -30.20 -15.79 0.50
CA LEU A 21 -30.89 -14.59 0.97
C LEU A 21 -30.70 -13.37 0.04
N LEU A 22 -29.99 -13.56 -1.07
CA LEU A 22 -29.39 -12.51 -1.91
C LEU A 22 -30.30 -11.99 -3.05
N GLU A 23 -31.63 -12.10 -2.87
CA GLU A 23 -32.64 -11.76 -3.88
C GLU A 23 -32.87 -10.25 -4.09
N THR A 24 -32.66 -9.40 -3.07
CA THR A 24 -32.97 -7.96 -3.19
C THR A 24 -31.83 -7.07 -2.72
N PRO A 25 -31.63 -5.89 -3.33
CA PRO A 25 -30.53 -4.98 -2.99
C PRO A 25 -30.55 -4.52 -1.53
N LYS A 26 -31.73 -4.40 -0.91
CA LYS A 26 -31.88 -4.10 0.52
C LYS A 26 -31.41 -5.25 1.42
N LYS A 27 -31.56 -6.51 0.97
CA LYS A 27 -31.06 -7.70 1.68
C LYS A 27 -29.54 -7.86 1.52
N LYS A 28 -28.96 -7.44 0.38
CA LYS A 28 -27.50 -7.47 0.12
C LYS A 28 -26.69 -6.71 1.18
N THR A 29 -27.09 -5.49 1.54
CA THR A 29 -26.39 -4.70 2.57
C THR A 29 -26.40 -5.37 3.94
N ARG A 30 -27.53 -6.03 4.30
CA ARG A 30 -27.66 -6.76 5.56
C ARG A 30 -26.75 -7.99 5.62
N ILE A 31 -26.52 -8.65 4.49
CA ILE A 31 -25.64 -9.82 4.39
C ILE A 31 -24.19 -9.44 4.66
N TRP A 32 -23.70 -8.30 4.14
CA TRP A 32 -22.33 -7.86 4.42
C TRP A 32 -22.09 -7.56 5.89
N VAL A 33 -23.08 -6.96 6.55
CA VAL A 33 -23.06 -6.71 8.00
C VAL A 33 -23.10 -8.03 8.78
N ALA A 34 -23.94 -8.99 8.37
CA ALA A 34 -24.03 -10.30 9.00
C ALA A 34 -22.71 -11.09 8.87
N ILE A 35 -22.11 -11.13 7.68
CA ILE A 35 -20.83 -11.79 7.42
C ILE A 35 -19.70 -11.12 8.22
N SER A 36 -19.65 -9.79 8.25
CA SER A 36 -18.68 -9.04 9.06
C SER A 36 -18.80 -9.38 10.56
N LYS A 37 -20.03 -9.51 11.06
CA LYS A 37 -20.28 -9.93 12.44
C LYS A 37 -19.82 -11.36 12.70
N SER A 38 -20.18 -12.30 11.82
CA SER A 38 -19.74 -13.70 11.93
C SER A 38 -18.22 -13.87 11.82
N LEU A 39 -17.54 -13.05 11.02
CA LEU A 39 -16.07 -13.07 10.95
C LEU A 39 -15.41 -12.64 12.27
N ARG A 40 -16.06 -11.74 13.03
CA ARG A 40 -15.58 -11.34 14.35
C ARG A 40 -15.58 -12.51 15.33
N ASP A 41 -16.54 -13.43 15.22
CA ASP A 41 -16.61 -14.65 16.03
C ASP A 41 -15.43 -15.60 15.75
N PHE A 42 -14.76 -15.45 14.60
CA PHE A 42 -13.53 -16.16 14.23
C PHE A 42 -12.24 -15.34 14.50
N ASN A 43 -12.31 -14.30 15.33
CA ASN A 43 -11.21 -13.35 15.59
C ASN A 43 -10.69 -12.63 14.32
N ILE A 44 -11.54 -12.48 13.29
CA ILE A 44 -11.22 -11.76 12.07
C ILE A 44 -12.00 -10.45 12.04
N GLU A 45 -11.32 -9.35 12.35
CA GLU A 45 -11.91 -8.02 12.32
C GLU A 45 -11.88 -7.43 10.90
N MET A 46 -13.03 -7.51 10.22
CA MET A 46 -13.25 -6.91 8.89
C MET A 46 -14.57 -6.17 8.87
N SER A 47 -14.59 -4.97 8.29
CA SER A 47 -15.83 -4.21 8.10
C SER A 47 -16.72 -4.80 7.01
N ALA A 48 -18.01 -4.48 7.04
CA ALA A 48 -18.96 -4.91 6.01
C ALA A 48 -18.53 -4.47 4.60
N ASP A 49 -17.95 -3.28 4.46
CA ASP A 49 -17.43 -2.79 3.18
C ASP A 49 -16.19 -3.56 2.71
N GLN A 50 -15.28 -3.90 3.63
CA GLN A 50 -14.10 -4.72 3.32
C GLN A 50 -14.52 -6.12 2.86
N VAL A 51 -15.51 -6.72 3.51
CA VAL A 51 -16.12 -7.99 3.12
C VAL A 51 -16.72 -7.90 1.71
N ARG A 52 -17.53 -6.87 1.45
CA ARG A 52 -18.14 -6.62 0.13
C ARG A 52 -17.09 -6.48 -0.96
N TRP A 53 -16.08 -5.64 -0.74
CA TRP A 53 -14.98 -5.43 -1.70
C TRP A 53 -14.20 -6.72 -1.96
N LYS A 54 -13.94 -7.51 -0.92
CA LYS A 54 -13.21 -8.77 -1.06
C LYS A 54 -13.99 -9.78 -1.89
N ILE A 55 -15.29 -9.96 -1.62
CA ILE A 55 -16.14 -10.85 -2.42
C ILE A 55 -16.21 -10.38 -3.88
N ASN A 56 -16.43 -9.08 -4.12
CA ASN A 56 -16.46 -8.55 -5.48
C ASN A 56 -15.14 -8.76 -6.24
N ALA A 57 -14.01 -8.56 -5.56
CA ALA A 57 -12.69 -8.80 -6.15
C ALA A 57 -12.47 -10.28 -6.49
N LEU A 58 -12.92 -11.19 -5.62
CA LEU A 58 -12.86 -12.63 -5.86
C LEU A 58 -13.77 -13.03 -7.04
N THR A 59 -15.01 -12.52 -7.10
CA THR A 59 -15.94 -12.80 -8.21
C THR A 59 -15.41 -12.28 -9.54
N LYS A 60 -14.84 -11.06 -9.56
CA LYS A 60 -14.24 -10.51 -10.79
C LYS A 60 -13.05 -11.34 -11.26
N ARG A 61 -12.19 -11.79 -10.35
CA ARG A 61 -11.03 -12.63 -10.69
C ARG A 61 -11.45 -14.03 -11.12
N TYR A 62 -12.46 -14.60 -10.48
CA TYR A 62 -13.08 -15.86 -10.90
C TYR A 62 -13.63 -15.76 -12.33
N LYS A 63 -14.41 -14.71 -12.63
CA LYS A 63 -14.93 -14.46 -13.97
C LYS A 63 -13.83 -14.35 -15.02
N GLN A 64 -12.78 -13.59 -14.73
CA GLN A 64 -11.61 -13.51 -15.62
C GLN A 64 -10.97 -14.87 -15.87
N CYS A 65 -10.88 -15.75 -14.87
CA CYS A 65 -10.35 -17.10 -15.05
C CYS A 65 -11.27 -18.00 -15.89
N VAL A 66 -12.58 -17.87 -15.74
CA VAL A 66 -13.59 -18.57 -16.56
C VAL A 66 -13.53 -18.08 -18.01
N ASP A 67 -13.54 -16.77 -18.24
CA ASP A 67 -13.53 -16.15 -19.57
C ASP A 67 -12.23 -16.46 -20.36
N ILE A 68 -11.09 -16.54 -19.67
CA ILE A 68 -9.77 -16.82 -20.27
C ILE A 68 -9.50 -18.34 -20.35
N GLY A 69 -10.30 -19.18 -19.70
CA GLY A 69 -10.08 -20.63 -19.63
C GLY A 69 -8.82 -21.02 -18.86
N GLN A 70 -8.37 -20.20 -17.89
CA GLN A 70 -7.17 -20.47 -17.07
C GLN A 70 -7.53 -20.60 -15.57
N PRO A 71 -8.12 -21.72 -15.15
CA PRO A 71 -8.52 -21.95 -13.75
C PRO A 71 -7.32 -22.11 -12.80
N VAL A 72 -6.16 -22.54 -13.31
CA VAL A 72 -4.98 -22.95 -12.52
C VAL A 72 -4.29 -21.76 -11.82
N LYS A 73 -4.51 -20.52 -12.26
CA LYS A 73 -3.84 -19.33 -11.72
C LYS A 73 -4.58 -18.68 -10.53
N PHE A 74 -5.76 -19.17 -10.17
CA PHE A 74 -6.55 -18.60 -9.08
C PHE A 74 -6.69 -19.59 -7.93
N LYS A 75 -6.06 -19.23 -6.80
CA LYS A 75 -5.95 -20.09 -5.61
C LYS A 75 -7.29 -20.46 -4.95
N TYR A 76 -8.35 -19.72 -5.24
CA TYR A 76 -9.70 -19.94 -4.70
C TYR A 76 -10.70 -20.32 -5.81
N PHE A 77 -10.19 -20.78 -6.96
CA PHE A 77 -11.02 -21.07 -8.12
C PHE A 77 -11.98 -22.22 -7.80
N LYS A 78 -11.48 -23.31 -7.23
CA LYS A 78 -12.25 -24.51 -6.92
C LYS A 78 -13.37 -24.20 -5.93
N GLU A 79 -13.06 -23.49 -4.86
CA GLU A 79 -14.03 -23.14 -3.82
C GLU A 79 -15.11 -22.17 -4.34
N MET A 80 -14.77 -21.30 -5.29
CA MET A 80 -15.75 -20.43 -5.93
C MET A 80 -16.60 -21.21 -6.94
N ASP A 81 -15.97 -22.03 -7.77
CA ASP A 81 -16.63 -22.87 -8.79
C ASP A 81 -17.64 -23.82 -8.14
N ASP A 82 -17.27 -24.47 -7.02
CA ASP A 82 -18.17 -25.31 -6.23
C ASP A 82 -19.41 -24.54 -5.73
N ILE A 83 -19.24 -23.29 -5.29
CA ILE A 83 -20.34 -22.43 -4.83
C ILE A 83 -21.26 -22.04 -6.00
N TYR A 84 -20.70 -21.63 -7.15
CA TYR A 84 -21.51 -21.22 -8.31
C TYR A 84 -22.23 -22.40 -8.97
N ALA A 85 -21.58 -23.57 -9.05
CA ALA A 85 -22.15 -24.79 -9.58
C ALA A 85 -23.32 -25.31 -8.73
N LYS A 86 -23.18 -25.28 -7.40
CA LYS A 86 -24.20 -25.77 -6.46
C LYS A 86 -25.46 -24.90 -6.40
N HIS A 87 -25.32 -23.60 -6.65
CA HIS A 87 -26.43 -22.66 -6.58
C HIS A 87 -27.04 -22.30 -7.96
N ASN A 88 -26.58 -22.90 -9.07
CA ASN A 88 -27.01 -22.58 -10.45
C ASN A 88 -26.98 -21.07 -10.75
N LEU A 89 -25.96 -20.37 -10.23
CA LEU A 89 -25.87 -18.92 -10.33
C LEU A 89 -25.03 -18.53 -11.54
N ASP A 90 -25.61 -17.76 -12.46
CA ASP A 90 -24.84 -17.07 -13.49
C ASP A 90 -24.00 -15.97 -12.82
N CYS A 91 -22.70 -15.95 -13.12
CA CYS A 91 -21.71 -15.03 -12.55
C CYS A 91 -22.10 -13.55 -12.75
N ASP A 92 -22.97 -13.27 -13.71
CA ASP A 92 -23.51 -11.93 -14.02
C ASP A 92 -24.54 -11.42 -13.01
N THR A 93 -25.12 -12.27 -12.17
CA THR A 93 -26.24 -11.91 -11.28
C THR A 93 -25.82 -10.99 -10.11
N PHE A 94 -24.53 -11.01 -9.72
CA PHE A 94 -24.05 -10.32 -8.53
C PHE A 94 -23.13 -9.12 -8.78
N VAL A 95 -22.73 -8.88 -10.04
CA VAL A 95 -21.87 -7.75 -10.42
C VAL A 95 -22.66 -6.44 -10.60
N LEU A 96 -23.99 -6.45 -10.62
CA LEU A 96 -24.80 -5.23 -10.74
C LEU A 96 -24.82 -4.38 -9.46
N GLY A 97 -23.78 -3.57 -9.28
CA GLY A 97 -23.99 -2.13 -9.13
C GLY A 97 -24.04 -1.53 -10.54
N ASP A 98 -25.15 -0.88 -10.86
CA ASP A 98 -25.43 -0.07 -12.05
C ASP A 98 -25.74 -0.78 -13.39
N CYS A 99 -27.01 -0.64 -13.78
CA CYS A 99 -27.50 -0.28 -15.11
C CYS A 99 -27.18 -1.20 -16.30
N ILE A 100 -28.01 -2.22 -16.57
CA ILE A 100 -28.49 -2.53 -17.94
C ILE A 100 -29.90 -3.15 -17.84
N ASP A 101 -30.94 -2.35 -18.05
CA ASP A 101 -32.28 -2.84 -18.39
C ASP A 101 -32.20 -3.55 -19.75
N LYS A 102 -31.96 -4.86 -19.75
CA LYS A 102 -32.18 -5.71 -20.92
C LYS A 102 -33.70 -5.82 -21.12
N LYS A 103 -34.24 -5.06 -22.07
CA LYS A 103 -35.57 -5.27 -22.65
C LYS A 103 -35.70 -6.73 -23.07
N LYS A 104 -36.45 -7.52 -22.31
CA LYS A 104 -36.97 -8.82 -22.76
C LYS A 104 -38.13 -8.56 -23.73
N TYR A 105 -37.95 -8.98 -24.97
CA TYR A 105 -39.06 -9.26 -25.87
C TYR A 105 -39.87 -10.43 -25.28
N HIS A 106 -41.14 -10.17 -24.96
CA HIS A 106 -42.16 -11.20 -24.82
C HIS A 106 -43.26 -10.93 -25.83
N GLN A 107 -43.40 -11.88 -26.76
CA GLN A 107 -44.50 -12.01 -27.68
C GLN A 107 -45.51 -12.98 -27.06
N HIS A 108 -46.79 -12.73 -27.36
CA HIS A 108 -48.00 -13.52 -27.13
C HIS A 108 -48.81 -13.29 -25.84
N GLY A 109 -50.05 -12.84 -26.06
CA GLY A 109 -51.13 -12.75 -25.08
C GLY A 109 -52.30 -11.92 -25.63
N SER A 110 -53.13 -12.54 -26.46
CA SER A 110 -54.37 -12.00 -27.03
C SER A 110 -55.50 -11.99 -25.99
N THR A 111 -56.28 -10.90 -25.89
CA THR A 111 -57.75 -10.92 -25.71
C THR A 111 -58.36 -9.50 -25.76
N ASN A 112 -59.49 -9.39 -26.45
CA ASN A 112 -60.32 -8.20 -26.72
C ASN A 112 -60.98 -7.58 -25.46
N ASN A 113 -61.21 -6.25 -25.46
CA ASN A 113 -62.56 -5.63 -25.42
C ASN A 113 -62.55 -4.08 -25.32
N PHE A 114 -63.19 -3.45 -26.32
CA PHE A 114 -64.03 -2.23 -26.36
C PHE A 114 -63.83 -1.03 -25.38
N ASN A 115 -63.30 0.08 -25.97
CA ASN A 115 -63.70 1.53 -25.95
C ASN A 115 -63.90 2.32 -24.62
N PRO A 116 -63.59 3.65 -24.57
CA PRO A 116 -63.74 4.66 -25.63
C PRO A 116 -62.50 5.55 -25.93
N PRO A 117 -62.49 6.31 -27.05
CA PRO A 117 -61.31 7.02 -27.53
C PRO A 117 -61.09 8.32 -26.78
N ILE A 118 -60.08 8.34 -25.91
CA ILE A 118 -59.50 9.59 -25.42
C ILE A 118 -58.77 10.21 -26.61
N GLN A 119 -59.22 11.40 -27.05
CA GLN A 119 -58.52 12.23 -28.01
C GLN A 119 -57.14 12.59 -27.47
N ILE A 120 -56.15 11.74 -27.76
CA ILE A 120 -54.74 12.06 -27.58
C ILE A 120 -54.41 12.98 -28.77
N ASN A 121 -54.29 14.27 -28.48
CA ASN A 121 -53.74 15.26 -29.40
C ASN A 121 -52.56 14.64 -30.15
N SER A 122 -52.72 14.44 -31.44
CA SER A 122 -51.67 13.92 -32.31
C SER A 122 -50.58 14.97 -32.42
N GLU A 123 -49.65 14.99 -31.46
CA GLU A 123 -48.42 15.77 -31.56
C GLU A 123 -47.76 15.40 -32.88
N SER A 124 -47.49 16.40 -33.72
CA SER A 124 -46.77 16.19 -34.97
C SER A 124 -45.47 15.43 -34.68
N LYS A 125 -45.14 14.43 -35.50
CA LYS A 125 -43.92 13.61 -35.36
C LYS A 125 -42.66 14.48 -35.15
N VAL A 126 -42.65 15.66 -35.77
CA VAL A 126 -41.60 16.69 -35.63
C VAL A 126 -41.44 17.17 -34.18
N MET A 127 -42.54 17.41 -33.45
CA MET A 127 -42.49 17.84 -32.04
C MET A 127 -42.00 16.72 -31.12
N ILE A 128 -42.36 15.46 -31.42
CA ILE A 128 -41.88 14.30 -30.68
C ILE A 128 -40.38 14.12 -30.87
N GLU A 129 -39.87 14.26 -32.10
CA GLU A 129 -38.43 14.19 -32.40
C GLU A 129 -37.66 15.35 -31.76
N LEU A 130 -38.19 16.57 -31.81
CA LEU A 130 -37.56 17.73 -31.17
C LEU A 130 -37.44 17.57 -29.64
N ARG A 131 -38.47 17.00 -28.99
CA ARG A 131 -38.44 16.70 -27.55
C ARG A 131 -37.42 15.61 -27.23
N LYS A 132 -37.32 14.57 -28.07
CA LYS A 132 -36.30 13.50 -27.93
C LYS A 132 -34.88 14.04 -28.09
N ALA A 133 -34.63 14.88 -29.08
CA ALA A 133 -33.31 15.50 -29.31
C ALA A 133 -32.89 16.39 -28.13
N ARG A 134 -33.79 17.22 -27.60
CA ARG A 134 -33.52 18.04 -26.40
C ARG A 134 -33.20 17.19 -25.17
N PHE A 135 -33.93 16.09 -24.98
CA PHE A 135 -33.70 15.19 -23.85
C PHE A 135 -32.35 14.45 -23.98
N ALA A 136 -32.00 13.98 -25.19
CA ALA A 136 -30.70 13.38 -25.47
C ALA A 136 -29.54 14.36 -25.19
N ASN A 137 -29.65 15.61 -25.67
CA ASN A 137 -28.64 16.64 -25.45
C ASN A 137 -28.49 17.00 -23.95
N ARG A 138 -29.60 16.98 -23.18
CA ARG A 138 -29.53 17.19 -21.72
C ARG A 138 -28.81 16.04 -21.02
N ILE A 139 -29.12 14.80 -21.36
CA ILE A 139 -28.44 13.62 -20.80
C ILE A 139 -26.95 13.65 -21.14
N GLU A 140 -26.61 14.02 -22.38
CA GLU A 140 -25.22 14.11 -22.83
C GLU A 140 -24.46 15.25 -22.12
N SER A 141 -25.12 16.40 -21.91
CA SER A 141 -24.59 17.49 -21.08
C SER A 141 -24.35 17.05 -19.63
N ASP A 142 -25.30 16.36 -19.00
CA ASP A 142 -25.15 15.89 -17.61
C ASP A 142 -24.05 14.83 -17.50
N ARG A 143 -23.92 13.95 -18.51
CA ARG A 143 -22.87 12.93 -18.58
C ARG A 143 -21.49 13.55 -18.77
N THR A 144 -21.37 14.55 -19.64
CA THR A 144 -20.11 15.27 -19.88
C THR A 144 -19.69 16.08 -18.66
N GLN A 145 -20.62 16.76 -17.98
CA GLN A 145 -20.33 17.45 -16.71
C GLN A 145 -19.89 16.47 -15.62
N SER A 146 -20.56 15.32 -15.48
CA SER A 146 -20.17 14.29 -14.52
C SER A 146 -18.77 13.73 -14.81
N LYS A 147 -18.44 13.50 -16.09
CA LYS A 147 -17.10 13.09 -16.52
C LYS A 147 -16.05 14.15 -16.17
N LEU A 148 -16.30 15.42 -16.50
CA LEU A 148 -15.39 16.52 -16.18
C LEU A 148 -15.18 16.68 -14.68
N TYR A 149 -16.23 16.49 -13.87
CA TYR A 149 -16.14 16.54 -12.42
C TYR A 149 -15.27 15.40 -11.87
N LEU A 150 -15.46 14.18 -12.35
CA LEU A 150 -14.64 13.02 -11.96
C LEU A 150 -13.18 13.19 -12.40
N GLU A 151 -12.95 13.70 -13.61
CA GLU A 151 -11.59 14.01 -14.08
C GLU A 151 -10.92 15.06 -13.19
N LYS A 152 -11.65 16.10 -12.80
CA LYS A 152 -11.15 17.11 -11.85
C LYS A 152 -10.79 16.50 -10.50
N GLN A 153 -11.67 15.69 -9.92
CA GLN A 153 -11.40 15.00 -8.65
C GLN A 153 -10.19 14.06 -8.75
N TRP A 154 -10.05 13.34 -9.85
CA TRP A 154 -8.91 12.48 -10.11
C TRP A 154 -7.59 13.26 -10.21
N LEU A 155 -7.61 14.40 -10.92
CA LEU A 155 -6.44 15.28 -11.02
C LEU A 155 -6.04 15.89 -9.67
N GLU A 156 -7.02 16.30 -8.85
CA GLU A 156 -6.77 16.80 -7.49
C GLU A 156 -6.14 15.72 -6.62
N TYR A 157 -6.66 14.49 -6.68
CA TYR A 157 -6.09 13.34 -5.97
C TYR A 157 -4.64 13.06 -6.39
N LEU A 158 -4.38 12.98 -7.71
CA LEU A 158 -3.03 12.76 -8.23
C LEU A 158 -2.06 13.87 -7.80
N LYS A 159 -2.51 15.12 -7.82
CA LYS A 159 -1.71 16.26 -7.36
C LYS A 159 -1.38 16.15 -5.87
N GLY A 160 -2.35 15.75 -5.04
CA GLY A 160 -2.12 15.50 -3.62
C GLY A 160 -1.11 14.38 -3.38
N GLN A 161 -1.24 13.27 -4.13
CA GLN A 161 -0.32 12.13 -4.05
C GLN A 161 1.11 12.52 -4.45
N GLU A 162 1.26 13.32 -5.50
CA GLU A 162 2.55 13.85 -5.94
C GLU A 162 3.20 14.75 -4.87
N GLN A 163 2.41 15.63 -4.23
CA GLN A 163 2.88 16.49 -3.15
C GLN A 163 3.33 15.69 -1.93
N GLU A 164 2.59 14.64 -1.56
CA GLU A 164 2.98 13.74 -0.48
C GLU A 164 4.29 13.01 -0.78
N ARG A 165 4.47 12.52 -2.01
CA ARG A 165 5.73 11.91 -2.45
C ARG A 165 6.88 12.91 -2.36
N LEU A 166 6.69 14.13 -2.84
CA LEU A 166 7.72 15.19 -2.77
C LEU A 166 8.08 15.55 -1.32
N LEU A 167 7.13 15.52 -0.38
CA LEU A 167 7.41 15.72 1.03
C LEU A 167 8.22 14.57 1.62
N GLN A 168 7.86 13.33 1.30
CA GLN A 168 8.62 12.15 1.73
C GLN A 168 10.04 12.18 1.19
N ASP A 169 10.23 12.50 -0.09
CA ASP A 169 11.54 12.61 -0.73
C ASP A 169 12.39 13.71 -0.06
N LYS A 170 11.79 14.88 0.22
CA LYS A 170 12.48 15.97 0.94
C LYS A 170 12.93 15.55 2.33
N LEU A 171 12.06 14.89 3.09
CA LEU A 171 12.40 14.38 4.42
C LEU A 171 13.51 13.33 4.35
N PHE A 172 13.45 12.43 3.37
CA PHE A 172 14.48 11.42 3.15
C PHE A 172 15.84 12.04 2.84
N VAL A 173 15.89 13.01 1.92
CA VAL A 173 17.12 13.73 1.57
C VAL A 173 17.69 14.46 2.78
N GLN A 174 16.86 15.13 3.58
CA GLN A 174 17.31 15.81 4.79
C GLN A 174 17.87 14.83 5.82
N ASN A 175 17.22 13.68 6.01
CA ASN A 175 17.68 12.65 6.94
C ASN A 175 19.02 12.05 6.49
N LEU A 176 19.15 11.79 5.18
CA LEU A 176 20.40 11.29 4.58
C LEU A 176 21.55 12.28 4.81
N LYS A 177 21.29 13.58 4.62
CA LYS A 177 22.28 14.64 4.86
C LYS A 177 22.72 14.70 6.33
N LEU A 178 21.78 14.65 7.28
CA LEU A 178 22.11 14.61 8.70
C LEU A 178 22.94 13.37 9.06
N ARG A 179 22.63 12.23 8.44
CA ARG A 179 23.37 10.99 8.66
C ARG A 179 24.79 11.05 8.10
N GLU A 180 24.97 11.70 6.95
CA GLU A 180 26.29 11.94 6.36
C GLU A 180 27.13 12.86 7.25
N GLU A 181 26.56 13.98 7.72
CA GLU A 181 27.21 14.90 8.66
C GLU A 181 27.60 14.20 9.98
N GLU A 182 26.74 13.33 10.52
CA GLU A 182 27.04 12.53 11.72
C GLU A 182 28.25 11.59 11.50
N LEU A 183 28.30 10.93 10.34
CA LEU A 183 29.41 10.04 10.00
C LEU A 183 30.73 10.82 9.83
N ASP A 184 30.68 12.01 9.27
CA ASP A 184 31.85 12.87 9.11
C ASP A 184 32.40 13.37 10.45
N LEU A 185 31.52 13.81 11.35
CA LEU A 185 31.93 14.16 12.72
C LEU A 185 32.57 12.97 13.44
N ARG A 186 32.01 11.76 13.26
CA ARG A 186 32.55 10.55 13.86
C ARG A 186 33.91 10.15 13.29
N ARG A 187 34.13 10.39 11.98
CA ARG A 187 35.45 10.23 11.35
C ARG A 187 36.47 11.21 11.93
N GLN A 188 36.12 12.48 12.05
CA GLN A 188 36.99 13.51 12.65
C GLN A 188 37.32 13.20 14.11
N GLU A 189 36.35 12.71 14.89
CA GLU A 189 36.57 12.31 16.27
C GLU A 189 37.60 11.16 16.37
N LEU A 190 37.50 10.17 15.49
CA LEU A 190 38.46 9.07 15.43
C LEU A 190 39.87 9.56 15.05
N GLU A 191 39.98 10.41 14.03
CA GLU A 191 41.25 11.00 13.61
C GLU A 191 41.92 11.80 14.75
N ILE A 192 41.13 12.59 15.49
CA ILE A 192 41.62 13.32 16.65
C ILE A 192 42.10 12.33 17.73
N LYS A 193 41.34 11.28 18.04
CA LYS A 193 41.73 10.26 19.03
C LYS A 193 43.05 9.58 18.65
N GLU A 194 43.18 9.15 17.40
CA GLU A 194 44.42 8.54 16.88
C GLU A 194 45.60 9.51 16.99
N SER A 195 45.41 10.78 16.60
CA SER A 195 46.48 11.80 16.69
C SER A 195 46.91 12.09 18.14
N VAL A 196 45.98 12.02 19.10
CA VAL A 196 46.27 12.22 20.53
C VAL A 196 47.02 11.03 21.08
N GLU A 197 46.63 9.81 20.71
CA GLU A 197 47.31 8.59 21.12
C GLU A 197 48.75 8.53 20.58
N LEU A 198 48.93 8.84 19.29
CA LEU A 198 50.25 8.93 18.68
C LEU A 198 51.15 9.96 19.39
N ARG A 199 50.60 11.15 19.70
CA ARG A 199 51.34 12.17 20.45
C ARG A 199 51.73 11.71 21.85
N LYS A 200 50.85 10.98 22.55
CA LYS A 200 51.17 10.40 23.87
C LYS A 200 52.32 9.39 23.78
N LEU A 201 52.33 8.54 22.75
CA LEU A 201 53.42 7.59 22.52
C LEU A 201 54.74 8.32 22.24
N LEU A 202 54.73 9.34 21.37
CA LEU A 202 55.92 10.14 21.06
C LEU A 202 56.48 10.92 22.26
N ILE A 203 55.63 11.34 23.19
CA ILE A 203 56.09 11.99 24.43
C ILE A 203 56.76 10.95 25.33
N LYS A 204 56.14 9.78 25.52
CA LYS A 204 56.73 8.70 26.34
C LYS A 204 58.08 8.22 25.79
N ASP A 205 58.19 8.09 24.47
CA ASP A 205 59.42 7.69 23.80
C ASP A 205 60.55 8.70 24.06
N ARG A 206 60.25 10.00 23.92
CA ARG A 206 61.19 11.08 24.26
C ARG A 206 61.59 11.11 25.73
N GLU A 207 60.63 10.89 26.65
CA GLU A 207 60.92 10.81 28.09
C GLU A 207 61.85 9.62 28.40
N GLN A 208 61.66 8.49 27.74
CA GLN A 208 62.52 7.32 27.88
C GLN A 208 63.93 7.56 27.34
N ASP A 209 64.05 8.19 26.17
CA ASP A 209 65.34 8.57 25.59
C ASP A 209 66.11 9.57 26.48
N GLU A 210 65.40 10.56 27.03
CA GLU A 210 65.96 11.54 27.96
C GLU A 210 66.47 10.86 29.23
N LEU A 211 65.69 9.93 29.80
CA LEU A 211 66.10 9.16 30.98
C LEU A 211 67.35 8.33 30.69
N LEU A 212 67.41 7.67 29.52
CA LEU A 212 68.58 6.91 29.10
C LEU A 212 69.80 7.82 28.88
N ARG A 213 69.62 9.03 28.34
CA ARG A 213 70.70 10.00 28.18
C ARG A 213 71.28 10.41 29.54
N ILE A 214 70.41 10.78 30.48
CA ILE A 214 70.81 11.14 31.84
C ILE A 214 71.55 9.98 32.51
N GLU A 215 71.09 8.74 32.34
CA GLU A 215 71.75 7.59 32.95
C GLU A 215 73.14 7.33 32.34
N LYS A 216 73.31 7.50 31.03
CA LYS A 216 74.63 7.44 30.38
C LYS A 216 75.58 8.52 30.91
N GLU A 217 75.12 9.76 31.00
CA GLU A 217 75.91 10.88 31.55
C GLU A 217 76.33 10.61 33.01
N LYS A 218 75.45 10.03 33.83
CA LYS A 218 75.80 9.60 35.20
C LYS A 218 76.89 8.54 35.21
N CYS A 219 76.78 7.52 34.36
CA CYS A 219 77.81 6.48 34.24
C CYS A 219 79.16 7.07 33.83
N GLU A 220 79.20 7.96 32.83
CA GLU A 220 80.42 8.64 32.40
C GLU A 220 81.05 9.49 33.52
N MET A 221 80.23 10.25 34.26
CA MET A 221 80.74 11.01 35.41
C MET A 221 81.32 10.09 36.48
N LEU A 222 80.66 8.97 36.78
CA LEU A 222 81.16 7.98 37.75
C LEU A 222 82.48 7.36 37.29
N GLU A 223 82.62 7.04 36.01
CA GLU A 223 83.88 6.56 35.43
C GLU A 223 85.00 7.59 35.59
N GLN A 224 84.73 8.87 35.29
CA GLN A 224 85.69 9.95 35.49
C GLN A 224 86.08 10.11 36.96
N PHE A 225 85.13 10.01 37.90
CA PHE A 225 85.42 10.06 39.34
C PHE A 225 86.30 8.89 39.80
N LEU A 226 86.10 7.69 39.26
CA LEU A 226 86.94 6.53 39.56
C LEU A 226 88.36 6.74 39.02
N HIS A 227 88.51 7.16 37.76
CA HIS A 227 89.82 7.42 37.15
C HIS A 227 90.62 8.51 37.91
N ASN A 228 89.97 9.63 38.24
CA ASN A 228 90.61 10.73 38.99
C ASN A 228 91.00 10.34 40.43
N LYS A 229 90.37 9.32 41.00
CA LYS A 229 90.70 8.84 42.36
C LYS A 229 91.92 7.92 42.34
N ASP A 230 92.08 7.14 41.28
CA ASP A 230 93.26 6.30 41.06
C ASP A 230 94.52 7.15 40.74
N ASP A 231 94.38 8.27 40.02
CA ASP A 231 95.48 9.22 39.76
C ASP A 231 95.94 9.99 41.01
N ASN A 232 95.07 10.20 42.00
CA ASN A 232 95.44 10.82 43.29
C ASN A 232 96.04 9.83 44.30
N LEU A 233 96.14 8.54 43.94
CA LEU A 233 96.72 7.47 44.77
C LEU A 233 98.15 7.10 44.36
N VAL A 234 98.83 7.93 43.57
CA VAL A 234 100.29 7.85 43.36
C VAL A 234 100.99 8.84 44.31
N PRO A 235 101.56 8.37 45.45
CA PRO A 235 102.46 9.18 46.26
C PRO A 235 103.89 9.13 45.71
N HIS A 236 104.44 10.33 45.51
CA HIS A 236 105.86 10.69 45.28
C HIS A 236 106.51 10.33 43.93
#